data_AF-A0A9E6JQQ1-F1
#
_entry.id   AF-A0A9E6JQQ1-F1
#
_cell.length_a   1.000
_cell.length_b   1.000
_cell.length_c   1.000
_cell.angle_alpha   90.00
_cell.angle_beta   90.00
_cell.angle_gamma   90.00
#
_symmetry.space_group_name_H-M   'P 1'
#
loop_
_entity.id
_entity.type
_entity.pdbx_description
1 polymer ?
#
loop_
_entity_poly.entity_id
_entity_poly.type
_entity_poly.pdbx_seq_one_letter_code
_entity_poly.pdbx_strand_id
1 'polypeptide(L)' 'KYLEEDMDAVLRYKPDLVIGTTSLDSFAKEQGIPAIYYTNNISARPLFFAAGAATVLGMVSGLLARKEVFRSMKEYFTT' A
#
# COMPACT_ATOMS: atom_id res chain seq x y z
N LYS A 1 -15.76 9.84 7.68
CA LYS A 1 -15.01 9.15 6.62
C LYS A 1 -15.06 7.67 6.94
N TYR A 2 -15.70 6.90 6.07
CA TYR A 2 -15.99 5.49 6.29
C TYR A 2 -15.01 4.61 5.52
N LEU A 3 -14.74 3.40 6.02
CA LEU A 3 -13.82 2.47 5.36
C LEU A 3 -14.33 2.08 3.97
N GLU A 4 -15.65 1.96 3.83
CA GLU A 4 -16.36 1.61 2.62
C GLU A 4 -16.11 2.62 1.50
N GLU A 5 -16.05 3.92 1.83
CA GLU A 5 -15.72 4.98 0.87
C GLU A 5 -14.28 4.84 0.36
N ASP A 6 -13.35 4.48 1.26
CA ASP A 6 -11.95 4.25 0.90
C ASP A 6 -11.77 2.96 0.07
N MET A 7 -12.54 1.90 0.37
CA MET A 7 -12.58 0.67 -0.42
C MET A 7 -13.14 0.92 -1.83
N ASP A 8 -14.23 1.68 -1.95
CA ASP A 8 -14.80 2.06 -3.25
C ASP A 8 -13.80 2.85 -4.09
N ALA A 9 -13.06 3.78 -3.46
CA ALA A 9 -12.00 4.51 -4.14
C ALA A 9 -10.89 3.58 -4.67
N VAL A 10 -10.47 2.57 -3.90
CA VAL A 10 -9.47 1.58 -4.36
C VAL A 10 -9.99 0.80 -5.56
N LEU A 11 -11.24 0.34 -5.54
CA LEU A 11 -11.84 -0.41 -6.65
C LEU A 11 -12.01 0.45 -7.91
N ARG A 12 -12.42 1.70 -7.73
CA ARG A 12 -12.69 2.65 -8.81
C ARG A 12 -11.41 3.10 -9.51
N TYR A 13 -10.38 3.47 -8.73
CA TYR A 13 -9.17 4.09 -9.27
C TYR A 13 -8.02 3.09 -9.49
N LYS A 14 -8.08 1.91 -8.88
CA LYS A 14 -7.09 0.83 -9.05
C LYS A 14 -5.65 1.34 -8.89
N PRO A 15 -5.32 1.98 -7.74
CA PRO A 15 -4.02 2.62 -7.56
C PRO A 15 -2.88 1.61 -7.60
N ASP A 16 -1.68 2.09 -7.93
CA ASP A 16 -0.46 1.28 -7.90
C ASP A 16 0.03 1.00 -6.47
N LEU A 17 -0.38 1.82 -5.50
CA LEU A 17 -0.03 1.73 -4.09
C LEU A 17 -1.14 2.33 -3.24
N VAL A 18 -1.48 1.67 -2.13
CA VAL A 18 -2.40 2.20 -1.11
C VAL A 18 -1.63 2.53 0.16
N ILE A 19 -1.92 3.69 0.76
CA ILE A 19 -1.45 4.04 2.11
C ILE A 19 -2.69 4.29 2.96
N GLY A 20 -2.88 3.51 4.01
CA GLY A 20 -4.16 3.48 4.72
C GLY A 20 -4.11 2.90 6.13
N THR A 21 -5.29 2.76 6.72
CA THR A 21 -5.50 2.03 7.98
C THR A 21 -5.25 0.53 7.77
N THR A 22 -5.16 -0.23 8.87
CA THR A 22 -4.96 -1.68 8.81
C THR A 22 -6.00 -2.37 7.91
N SER A 23 -7.27 -2.00 8.04
CA SER A 23 -8.35 -2.63 7.27
C SER A 23 -8.26 -2.30 5.78
N LEU A 24 -7.89 -1.07 5.42
CA LEU A 24 -7.72 -0.68 4.02
C LEU A 24 -6.48 -1.33 3.39
N ASP A 25 -5.40 -1.48 4.16
CA ASP A 25 -4.19 -2.20 3.75
C ASP A 25 -4.48 -3.67 3.41
N SER A 26 -5.21 -4.37 4.29
CA SER A 26 -5.64 -5.76 4.02
C SER A 26 -6.50 -5.84 2.77
N PHE A 27 -7.52 -4.98 2.65
CA PHE A 27 -8.39 -4.95 1.49
C PHE A 27 -7.63 -4.73 0.17
N ALA A 28 -6.70 -3.77 0.13
CA ALA A 28 -5.91 -3.51 -1.07
C ALA A 28 -5.04 -4.71 -1.47
N LYS A 29 -4.44 -5.40 -0.48
CA LYS A 29 -3.61 -6.60 -0.73
C LYS A 29 -4.41 -7.77 -1.29
N GLU A 30 -5.65 -7.97 -0.83
CA GLU A 30 -6.58 -8.95 -1.42
C GLU A 30 -6.90 -8.64 -2.89
N GLN A 31 -6.81 -7.37 -3.29
CA GLN A 31 -6.95 -6.96 -4.68
C GLN A 31 -5.67 -7.11 -5.51
N GLY A 32 -4.58 -7.60 -4.92
CA GLY A 32 -3.27 -7.70 -5.57
C GLY A 32 -2.57 -6.35 -5.71
N ILE A 33 -2.95 -5.38 -4.87
CA ILE A 33 -2.35 -4.03 -4.85
C ILE A 33 -1.41 -3.95 -3.65
N PRO A 34 -0.15 -3.51 -3.82
CA PRO A 34 0.73 -3.29 -2.68
C PRO A 34 0.17 -2.18 -1.79
N ALA A 35 0.29 -2.34 -0.47
CA ALA A 35 -0.24 -1.38 0.49
C ALA A 35 0.67 -1.19 1.71
N ILE A 36 0.56 -0.02 2.32
CA ILE A 36 1.24 0.37 3.57
C ILE A 36 0.20 0.79 4.62
N TYR A 37 0.22 0.10 5.75
CA TYR A 37 -0.37 0.58 6.99
C TYR A 37 0.44 1.76 7.57
N TYR A 38 -0.17 2.95 7.62
CA TYR A 38 0.56 4.19 7.97
C TYR A 38 1.05 4.19 9.44
N THR A 39 0.33 3.60 10.38
CA THR A 39 0.70 3.77 11.81
C THR A 39 1.96 3.02 12.19
N ASN A 40 2.32 1.93 11.51
CA ASN A 40 3.53 1.16 11.84
C ASN A 40 4.70 1.47 10.87
N ASN A 41 4.47 1.38 9.56
CA ASN A 41 5.57 1.40 8.59
C ASN A 41 6.11 2.82 8.28
N ILE A 42 5.25 3.84 8.44
CA ILE A 42 5.65 5.26 8.32
C ILE A 42 6.19 5.77 9.66
N SER A 43 5.55 5.43 10.79
CA SER A 43 5.98 5.92 12.12
C SER A 43 7.30 5.32 12.62
N ALA A 44 7.68 4.13 12.17
CA ALA A 44 8.93 3.47 12.58
C ALA A 44 10.18 4.05 11.89
N ARG A 45 10.04 5.06 11.04
CA ARG A 45 11.12 5.58 10.19
C ARG A 45 11.23 7.10 10.33
N PRO A 46 12.44 7.68 10.15
CA PRO A 46 12.58 9.13 10.07
C PRO A 46 11.71 9.68 8.94
N LEU A 47 10.92 10.71 9.22
CA LEU A 47 10.07 11.39 8.23
C LEU A 47 10.55 12.81 7.91
N PHE A 48 11.24 13.43 8.86
CA PHE A 48 11.64 14.81 8.75
C PHE A 48 13.00 14.97 8.07
N PHE A 49 13.16 16.12 7.42
CA PHE A 49 14.39 16.54 6.76
C PHE A 49 14.84 15.58 5.64
N ALA A 50 16.04 15.80 5.10
CA ALA A 50 16.56 15.05 3.96
C ALA A 50 16.62 13.54 4.21
N ALA A 51 16.99 13.12 5.43
CA ALA A 51 17.05 11.70 5.79
C ALA A 51 15.66 11.03 5.75
N GLY A 52 14.61 11.76 6.17
CA GLY A 52 13.26 11.23 6.14
C GLY A 52 12.67 11.14 4.73
N ALA A 53 12.94 12.14 3.88
CA ALA A 53 12.54 12.11 2.48
C ALA A 53 13.15 10.90 1.74
N ALA A 54 14.45 10.67 1.90
CA ALA A 54 15.13 9.51 1.30
C ALA A 54 14.53 8.18 1.77
N THR A 55 14.17 8.08 3.05
CA THR A 55 13.59 6.86 3.65
C THR A 55 12.20 6.57 3.08
N VAL A 56 11.33 7.57 2.99
CA VAL A 56 9.97 7.42 2.45
C VAL A 56 10.02 7.10 0.96
N LEU A 57 10.85 7.80 0.19
CA LEU A 57 11.01 7.54 -1.25
C LEU A 57 11.53 6.14 -1.54
N GLY A 58 12.53 5.67 -0.78
CA GLY A 58 13.07 4.33 -0.92
C GLY A 58 12.02 3.25 -0.64
N MET A 59 11.21 3.44 0.41
CA MET A 59 10.11 2.53 0.72
C MET A 59 9.06 2.47 -0.40
N VAL A 60 8.56 3.64 -0.82
CA VAL A 60 7.54 3.74 -1.88
C VAL A 60 8.05 3.10 -3.16
N SER A 61 9.28 3.43 -3.57
CA SER A 61 9.90 2.85 -4.77
C SER A 61 10.05 1.33 -4.67
N GLY A 62 10.48 0.81 -3.52
CA GLY A 62 10.64 -0.62 -3.30
C GLY A 62 9.32 -1.41 -3.35
N LEU A 63 8.21 -0.82 -2.91
CA LEU A 63 6.89 -1.45 -2.99
C LEU A 63 6.33 -1.43 -4.41
N LEU A 64 6.45 -0.30 -5.11
CA LEU A 64 6.03 -0.17 -6.50
C LEU A 64 6.79 -1.16 -7.40
N ALA A 65 8.10 -1.34 -7.16
CA ALA A 65 8.91 -2.34 -7.88
C ALA A 65 8.43 -3.79 -7.68
N ARG A 66 7.67 -4.07 -6.61
CA ARG A 66 7.13 -5.40 -6.30
C ARG A 66 5.67 -5.58 -6.70
N LYS A 67 5.04 -4.61 -7.38
CA LYS A 67 3.62 -4.66 -7.77
C LYS A 67 3.21 -5.97 -8.44
N GLU A 68 4.04 -6.47 -9.35
CA GLU A 68 3.76 -7.73 -10.07
C GLU A 68 3.69 -8.95 -9.14
N VAL A 69 4.48 -8.98 -8.06
CA VAL A 69 4.45 -10.06 -7.07
C VAL A 69 3.09 -10.13 -6.37
N PHE A 70 2.48 -8.98 -6.05
CA PHE A 70 1.15 -8.94 -5.44
C PHE A 70 0.07 -9.44 -6.41
N ARG A 71 0.19 -9.10 -7.70
CA ARG A 71 -0.71 -9.61 -8.73
C ARG A 71 -0.59 -11.13 -8.88
N SER A 72 0.63 -11.66 -9.03
CA SER A 72 0.85 -13.10 -9.13
C SER A 72 0.36 -13.85 -7.88
N MET A 73 0.50 -13.26 -6.69
CA MET A 73 -0.03 -13.85 -5.46
C MET A 73 -1.56 -13.94 -5.49
N LYS A 74 -2.26 -12.89 -5.93
CA LYS A 74 -3.71 -12.94 -6.10
C LYS A 74 -4.13 -13.98 -7.12
N GLU A 75 -3.46 -14.04 -8.27
CA GLU A 75 -3.73 -15.02 -9.32
C GLU A 75 -3.57 -16.47 -8.81
N TYR A 76 -2.52 -16.74 -8.02
CA TYR A 76 -2.28 -18.05 -7.41
C TYR A 76 -3.43 -18.53 -6.50
N PHE A 77 -4.04 -17.65 -5.72
CA PHE A 77 -5.12 -18.01 -4.79
C PHE A 77 -6.54 -17.91 -5.39
N THR A 78 -6.68 -17.38 -6.60
CA THR A 78 -7.98 -17.22 -7.29
C THR A 78 -8.17 -18.20 -8.46
N THR A 79 -7.18 -19.08 -8.68
CA THR A 79 -7.23 -20.24 -9.57
C THR A 79 -7.55 -21.48 -8.76
#